data_AF-A0A967HYK0-F1
#
_entry.id   AF-A0A967HYK0-F1
#
_cell.length_a   1.000
_cell.length_b   1.000
_cell.length_c   1.000
_cell.angle_alpha   90.00
_cell.angle_beta   90.00
_cell.angle_gamma   90.00
#
_symmetry.space_group_name_H-M   'P 1'
#
loop_
_entity.id
_entity.type
_entity.pdbx_description
1 polymer ?
#
loop_
_entity_poly.entity_id
_entity_poly.type
_entity_poly.pdbx_seq_one_letter_code
_entity_poly.pdbx_strand_id
1 'polypeptide(L)'
;TSFEPVSTSQPGVFVCGAFQGPKDIPQSVVEANAAVGAAAKLLEPMVSKPLEKIDTRAGPQTTELFETPRIGVFVCNCGINIGGVVRVPEVVEYAGSLPHVVYSQENLFSCSQDAQDKLKEVIQEQRLNRLVVAACSPRTHEPLFRDTLQSAGVNKYLFEMTNIRDQDSWVHQDDAEAATQKAKDLVRMAVAKAALLEPLDEQHHPITPAALVVGGGLAGMQAALTIADSGYPVHLVERTDRLGGQANNIHWTWRGDNVQPFKMNLEKEVRQHPLITSHLGVEVTYMSGFVGNFRSTLTRVGIRQEAMTVDHGVVVLATGAKPYRPEEYLYGEHRRVFMWHELDDLLVRKHPLITDGGCGVFIQCVGSRNHERPYCSRLCCTHSLQSALKIKEINPQMDIYILYRDLRTHGLREDLYTEARSKGIIFIRHPSEELPKVYERKDGELEIEVMDHVLRRPIILQPDFINLATAIVPSGAEELARHLKVPLNQDGFFLEAHAKLRPLDFATDGVFVCGLAHYPKDIEESVAQAMGAAARAVSVLAKKIWVSSGLVSHIDPVTCVGCQGCLNTCPYGAIDYLEDQHICQVNIALCKGCGSCAAACTSGSARLAGFARQQINAQIVASMRGI
;
A
#
# COMPACT_ATOMS: atom_id res chain seq x y z
N THR A 1 -6.68 -22.28 9.05
CA THR A 1 -6.92 -22.85 7.70
C THR A 1 -6.38 -21.88 6.66
N SER A 2 -6.39 -22.19 5.36
CA SER A 2 -6.04 -21.20 4.32
C SER A 2 -7.01 -20.01 4.24
N PHE A 3 -8.15 -20.07 4.92
CA PHE A 3 -9.14 -19.00 4.99
C PHE A 3 -9.02 -18.12 6.24
N GLU A 4 -8.15 -18.50 7.18
CA GLU A 4 -7.90 -17.78 8.43
C GLU A 4 -6.39 -17.57 8.61
N PRO A 5 -5.77 -16.73 7.77
CA PRO A 5 -4.31 -16.67 7.62
C PRO A 5 -3.58 -16.08 8.83
N VAL A 6 -4.28 -15.54 9.83
CA VAL A 6 -3.67 -14.90 11.02
C VAL A 6 -4.19 -15.46 12.34
N SER A 7 -5.16 -16.38 12.29
CA SER A 7 -5.74 -16.99 13.48
C SER A 7 -4.80 -18.07 14.05
N THR A 8 -4.77 -18.18 15.37
CA THR A 8 -4.11 -19.29 16.07
C THR A 8 -5.13 -20.31 16.59
N SER A 9 -4.64 -21.37 17.21
CA SER A 9 -5.50 -22.33 17.93
C SER A 9 -6.13 -21.74 19.20
N GLN A 10 -5.68 -20.57 19.66
CA GLN A 10 -6.22 -19.87 20.82
C GLN A 10 -7.09 -18.70 20.35
N PRO A 11 -8.40 -18.70 20.63
CA PRO A 11 -9.28 -17.59 20.29
C PRO A 11 -8.77 -16.26 20.87
N GLY A 12 -8.80 -15.20 20.05
CA GLY A 12 -8.31 -13.88 20.44
C GLY A 12 -6.78 -13.69 20.36
N VAL A 13 -6.03 -14.75 20.03
CA VAL A 13 -4.59 -14.66 19.78
C VAL A 13 -4.34 -14.76 18.27
N PHE A 14 -3.71 -13.73 17.71
CA PHE A 14 -3.38 -13.63 16.29
C PHE A 14 -1.87 -13.62 16.08
N VAL A 15 -1.43 -14.12 14.93
CA VAL A 15 -0.02 -14.26 14.57
C VAL A 15 0.23 -13.68 13.18
N CYS A 16 1.40 -13.10 12.94
CA CYS A 16 1.80 -12.56 11.64
C CYS A 16 3.30 -12.74 11.39
N GLY A 17 3.71 -12.64 10.12
CA GLY A 17 5.11 -12.61 9.73
C GLY A 17 5.85 -13.92 10.03
N ALA A 18 7.11 -13.81 10.46
CA ALA A 18 8.03 -14.95 10.60
C ALA A 18 7.55 -16.05 11.58
N PHE A 19 6.65 -15.74 12.51
CA PHE A 19 6.07 -16.73 13.42
C PHE A 19 5.20 -17.78 12.72
N GLN A 20 4.74 -17.50 11.50
CA GLN A 20 3.98 -18.46 10.68
C GLN A 20 4.85 -19.20 9.65
N GLY A 21 6.15 -18.90 9.58
CA GLY A 21 7.10 -19.44 8.61
C GLY A 21 7.85 -18.35 7.85
N PRO A 22 8.75 -18.74 6.92
CA PRO A 22 9.57 -17.81 6.16
C PRO A 22 8.70 -16.89 5.29
N LYS A 23 8.80 -15.58 5.51
CA LYS A 23 8.04 -14.56 4.78
C LYS A 23 8.91 -13.36 4.47
N ASP A 24 8.61 -12.70 3.35
CA ASP A 24 9.22 -11.42 3.01
C ASP A 24 8.59 -10.29 3.84
N ILE A 25 9.24 -9.13 3.89
CA ILE A 25 8.80 -7.92 4.57
C ILE A 25 7.38 -7.51 4.14
N PRO A 26 7.03 -7.43 2.85
CA PRO A 26 5.70 -7.00 2.42
C PRO A 26 4.60 -7.91 2.96
N GLN A 27 4.81 -9.23 2.88
CA GLN A 27 3.85 -10.21 3.38
C GLN A 27 3.70 -10.13 4.90
N SER A 28 4.80 -9.92 5.63
CA SER A 28 4.76 -9.74 7.07
C SER A 28 3.98 -8.49 7.48
N VAL A 29 4.14 -7.38 6.74
CA VAL A 29 3.39 -6.13 6.96
C VAL A 29 1.91 -6.31 6.62
N VAL A 30 1.59 -7.01 5.53
CA VAL A 30 0.20 -7.36 5.17
C VAL A 30 -0.46 -8.14 6.30
N GLU A 31 0.19 -9.18 6.81
CA GLU A 31 -0.35 -10.03 7.86
C GLU A 31 -0.45 -9.33 9.20
N ALA A 32 0.46 -8.42 9.52
CA ALA A 32 0.33 -7.57 10.70
C ALA A 32 -0.95 -6.73 10.62
N ASN A 33 -1.24 -6.13 9.45
CA ASN A 33 -2.50 -5.42 9.23
C ASN A 33 -3.71 -6.37 9.24
N ALA A 34 -3.58 -7.59 8.70
CA ALA A 34 -4.64 -8.58 8.74
C ALA A 34 -4.98 -9.03 10.17
N ALA A 35 -3.96 -9.19 11.02
CA ALA A 35 -4.12 -9.47 12.45
C ALA A 35 -4.84 -8.33 13.17
N VAL A 36 -4.56 -7.07 12.81
CA VAL A 36 -5.33 -5.91 13.30
C VAL A 36 -6.79 -6.00 12.85
N GLY A 37 -7.05 -6.33 11.58
CA GLY A 37 -8.42 -6.53 11.08
C GLY A 37 -9.16 -7.66 11.79
N ALA A 38 -8.47 -8.77 12.08
CA ALA A 38 -9.03 -9.90 12.81
C ALA A 38 -9.34 -9.55 14.28
N ALA A 39 -8.43 -8.83 14.94
CA ALA A 39 -8.61 -8.36 16.31
C ALA A 39 -9.74 -7.33 16.41
N ALA A 40 -9.87 -6.43 15.42
CA ALA A 40 -10.91 -5.42 15.40
C ALA A 40 -12.33 -6.02 15.42
N LYS A 41 -12.53 -7.20 14.79
CA LYS A 41 -13.81 -7.92 14.83
C LYS A 41 -14.22 -8.39 16.23
N LEU A 42 -13.27 -8.58 17.14
CA LEU A 42 -13.54 -9.02 18.51
C LEU A 42 -13.85 -7.85 19.46
N LEU A 43 -13.60 -6.62 19.01
CA LEU A 43 -13.87 -5.42 19.79
C LEU A 43 -15.31 -4.95 19.56
N GLU A 44 -15.87 -4.20 20.50
CA GLU A 44 -17.11 -3.46 20.26
C GLU A 44 -16.97 -2.61 18.97
N PRO A 45 -18.01 -2.50 18.13
CA PRO A 45 -17.92 -1.80 16.85
C PRO A 45 -17.29 -0.42 17.03
N MET A 46 -16.20 -0.13 16.31
CA MET A 46 -15.40 1.09 16.52
C MET A 46 -16.23 2.38 16.32
N VAL A 47 -17.34 2.28 15.58
CA VAL A 47 -18.33 3.36 15.43
C VAL A 47 -18.91 3.81 16.78
N SER A 48 -19.02 2.92 17.77
CA SER A 48 -19.56 3.21 19.11
C SER A 48 -18.59 3.95 20.03
N LYS A 49 -17.27 3.83 19.79
CA LYS A 49 -16.19 4.53 20.50
C LYS A 49 -15.14 5.00 19.49
N PRO A 50 -15.47 6.03 18.69
CA PRO A 50 -14.52 6.62 17.76
C PRO A 50 -13.28 7.08 18.52
N LEU A 51 -12.12 7.09 17.87
CA LEU A 51 -10.89 7.58 18.48
C LEU A 51 -11.03 9.08 18.75
N GLU A 52 -11.63 9.44 19.89
CA GLU A 52 -11.67 10.79 20.42
C GLU A 52 -10.28 11.11 20.99
N LYS A 53 -9.31 11.24 20.09
CA LYS A 53 -8.39 12.36 20.23
C LYS A 53 -9.05 13.54 19.55
N ILE A 54 -10.13 14.03 20.15
CA ILE A 54 -10.38 15.47 20.04
C ILE A 54 -9.12 16.06 20.64
N ASP A 55 -8.31 16.70 19.81
CA ASP A 55 -7.16 17.42 20.29
C ASP A 55 -7.68 18.58 21.14
N THR A 56 -7.91 18.32 22.43
CA THR A 56 -8.34 19.32 23.42
C THR A 56 -7.30 20.42 23.61
N ARG A 57 -6.14 20.33 22.93
CA ARG A 57 -5.09 21.35 22.87
C ARG A 57 -5.36 22.39 21.77
N ALA A 58 -6.43 22.26 20.98
CA ALA A 58 -6.90 23.27 20.04
C ALA A 58 -7.56 24.47 20.77
N GLY A 59 -6.82 25.10 21.69
CA GLY A 59 -7.11 26.47 22.10
C GLY A 59 -6.82 27.44 20.96
N PRO A 60 -7.29 28.70 21.02
CA PRO A 60 -6.91 29.73 20.08
C PRO A 60 -5.38 29.85 20.06
N GLN A 61 -4.76 29.43 18.96
CA GLN A 61 -3.33 29.56 18.77
C GLN A 61 -3.02 31.01 18.44
N THR A 62 -1.86 31.50 18.87
CA THR A 62 -1.37 32.82 18.45
C THR A 62 -1.26 32.86 16.93
N THR A 63 -2.17 33.62 16.30
CA THR A 63 -2.27 33.83 14.83
C THR A 63 -1.63 35.15 14.40
N GLU A 64 -1.00 35.88 15.31
CA GLU A 64 -0.45 37.21 15.00
C GLU A 64 0.81 37.11 14.14
N LEU A 65 0.62 37.18 12.82
CA LEU A 65 1.66 37.26 11.79
C LEU A 65 2.63 38.45 11.96
N PHE A 66 2.26 39.46 12.75
CA PHE A 66 2.95 40.74 12.83
C PHE A 66 3.79 40.93 14.10
N GLU A 67 3.86 39.94 14.99
CA GLU A 67 4.75 40.00 16.14
C GLU A 67 6.22 39.83 15.74
N THR A 68 7.11 40.55 16.41
CA THR A 68 8.55 40.31 16.27
C THR A 68 8.88 38.87 16.70
N PRO A 69 9.68 38.11 15.92
CA PRO A 69 10.03 36.76 16.29
C PRO A 69 10.74 36.71 17.66
N ARG A 70 10.28 35.80 18.52
CA ARG A 70 10.81 35.48 19.84
C ARG A 70 11.10 33.99 19.89
N ILE A 71 12.33 33.63 19.53
CA ILE A 71 12.75 32.26 19.29
C ILE A 71 13.36 31.68 20.58
N GLY A 72 12.87 30.51 20.99
CA GLY A 72 13.55 29.66 21.96
C GLY A 72 14.36 28.58 21.28
N VAL A 73 15.64 28.42 21.65
CA VAL A 73 16.53 27.38 21.11
C VAL A 73 16.86 26.36 22.20
N PHE A 74 16.56 25.09 21.96
CA PHE A 74 16.86 24.00 22.89
C PHE A 74 17.84 23.02 22.26
N VAL A 75 19.01 22.87 22.87
CA VAL A 75 20.08 22.00 22.37
C VAL A 75 20.16 20.75 23.24
N CYS A 76 19.98 19.59 22.61
CA CYS A 76 19.91 18.30 23.30
C CYS A 76 21.28 17.62 23.37
N ASN A 77 21.63 17.05 24.52
CA ASN A 77 22.80 16.16 24.65
C ASN A 77 22.52 14.74 24.14
N CYS A 78 21.27 14.27 24.27
CA CYS A 78 20.91 12.88 24.00
C CYS A 78 21.84 11.89 24.74
N GLY A 79 22.16 12.21 26.00
CA GLY A 79 23.21 11.56 26.76
C GLY A 79 24.59 11.79 26.14
N ILE A 80 25.28 10.72 25.79
CA ILE A 80 26.60 10.80 25.12
C ILE A 80 26.49 10.88 23.60
N ASN A 81 25.30 10.71 23.01
CA ASN A 81 25.15 10.62 21.56
C ASN A 81 25.45 11.94 20.85
N ILE A 82 25.08 13.06 21.46
CA ILE A 82 25.43 14.41 20.95
C ILE A 82 26.50 15.01 21.87
N GLY A 83 26.23 15.06 23.18
CA GLY A 83 27.13 15.69 24.16
C GLY A 83 28.49 15.00 24.33
N GLY A 84 28.66 13.77 23.84
CA GLY A 84 29.96 13.10 23.81
C GLY A 84 30.90 13.55 22.69
N VAL A 85 30.39 14.29 21.71
CA VAL A 85 31.16 14.76 20.53
C VAL A 85 31.01 16.27 20.35
N VAL A 86 29.77 16.77 20.30
CA VAL A 86 29.46 18.19 20.17
C VAL A 86 29.54 18.83 21.55
N ARG A 87 30.27 19.95 21.67
CA ARG A 87 30.34 20.75 22.90
C ARG A 87 29.06 21.57 23.05
N VAL A 88 27.99 20.90 23.50
CA VAL A 88 26.62 21.45 23.61
C VAL A 88 26.56 22.80 24.34
N PRO A 89 27.27 23.04 25.46
CA PRO A 89 27.24 24.35 26.12
C PRO A 89 27.67 25.51 25.20
N GLU A 90 28.68 25.30 24.35
CA GLU A 90 29.11 26.32 23.38
C GLU A 90 28.07 26.58 22.29
N VAL A 91 27.32 25.56 21.90
CA VAL A 91 26.24 25.70 20.91
C VAL A 91 25.07 26.48 21.51
N VAL A 92 24.76 26.26 22.79
CA VAL A 92 23.74 27.02 23.53
C VAL A 92 24.13 28.48 23.66
N GLU A 93 25.37 28.76 24.08
CA GLU A 93 25.88 30.14 24.19
C GLU A 93 25.84 30.85 22.83
N TYR A 94 26.33 30.19 21.78
CA TYR A 94 26.27 30.72 20.43
C TYR A 94 24.82 30.98 19.97
N ALA A 95 23.90 30.04 20.23
CA ALA A 95 22.49 30.20 19.87
C ALA A 95 21.87 31.46 20.50
N GLY A 96 22.22 31.76 21.77
CA GLY A 96 21.76 32.96 22.47
C GLY A 96 22.25 34.27 21.85
N SER A 97 23.31 34.25 21.04
CA SER A 97 23.82 35.44 20.32
C SER A 97 23.08 35.73 18.99
N LEU A 98 22.25 34.79 18.51
CA LEU A 98 21.62 34.90 17.20
C LEU A 98 20.42 35.86 17.22
N PRO A 99 20.13 36.55 16.10
CA PRO A 99 18.97 37.43 15.99
C PRO A 99 17.66 36.73 16.38
N HIS A 100 16.79 37.46 17.08
CA HIS A 100 15.48 36.99 17.55
C HIS A 100 15.49 35.87 18.60
N VAL A 101 16.65 35.31 18.97
CA VAL A 101 16.74 34.34 20.06
C VAL A 101 16.65 35.08 21.38
N VAL A 102 15.60 34.77 22.15
CA VAL A 102 15.34 35.38 23.46
C VAL A 102 15.61 34.40 24.60
N TYR A 103 15.71 33.11 24.29
CA TYR A 103 15.99 32.05 25.25
C TYR A 103 16.76 30.92 24.57
N SER A 104 17.82 30.44 25.21
CA SER A 104 18.59 29.28 24.77
C SER A 104 18.92 28.38 25.95
N GLN A 105 18.67 27.08 25.84
CA GLN A 105 18.85 26.14 26.93
C GLN A 105 19.49 24.82 26.48
N GLU A 106 20.37 24.30 27.34
CA GLU A 106 20.85 22.93 27.29
C GLU A 106 19.85 21.96 27.94
N ASN A 107 19.54 20.86 27.25
CA ASN A 107 18.73 19.78 27.79
C ASN A 107 19.48 18.44 27.69
N LEU A 108 19.37 17.61 28.73
CA LEU A 108 19.97 16.27 28.69
C LEU A 108 19.25 15.36 27.69
N PHE A 109 17.91 15.32 27.76
CA PHE A 109 17.05 14.58 26.86
C PHE A 109 15.81 15.42 26.52
N SER A 110 15.84 16.21 25.44
CA SER A 110 14.71 17.09 25.08
C SER A 110 13.40 16.34 24.82
N CYS A 111 13.43 15.03 24.54
CA CYS A 111 12.24 14.22 24.29
C CYS A 111 11.64 13.58 25.56
N SER A 112 12.24 13.73 26.74
CA SER A 112 11.67 13.19 27.98
C SER A 112 10.41 13.97 28.39
N GLN A 113 9.48 13.31 29.08
CA GLN A 113 8.23 13.93 29.52
C GLN A 113 8.49 15.19 30.37
N ASP A 114 9.40 15.11 31.34
CA ASP A 114 9.79 16.24 32.18
C ASP A 114 10.34 17.42 31.36
N ALA A 115 11.13 17.14 30.31
CA ALA A 115 11.65 18.18 29.43
C ALA A 115 10.54 18.81 28.57
N GLN A 116 9.56 18.03 28.11
CA GLN A 116 8.40 18.54 27.37
C GLN A 116 7.52 19.44 28.25
N ASP A 117 7.32 19.08 29.51
CA ASP A 117 6.52 19.90 30.44
C ASP A 117 7.27 21.18 30.82
N LYS A 118 8.58 21.09 31.09
CA LYS A 118 9.38 22.30 31.31
C LYS A 118 9.43 23.21 30.09
N LEU A 119 9.48 22.64 28.89
CA LEU A 119 9.44 23.39 27.63
C LEU A 119 8.15 24.22 27.51
N LYS A 120 6.98 23.67 27.91
CA LYS A 120 5.71 24.42 27.92
C LYS A 120 5.75 25.61 28.86
N GLU A 121 6.29 25.42 30.07
CA GLU A 121 6.45 26.50 31.05
C GLU A 121 7.32 27.63 30.47
N VAL A 122 8.48 27.27 29.90
CA VAL A 122 9.40 28.24 29.30
C VAL A 122 8.77 28.99 28.14
N ILE A 123 8.01 28.31 27.26
CA ILE A 123 7.29 28.95 26.15
C ILE A 123 6.38 30.06 26.67
N GLN A 124 5.67 29.81 27.78
CA GLN A 124 4.75 30.78 28.38
C GLN A 124 5.50 31.90 29.13
N GLU A 125 6.46 31.54 29.99
CA GLU A 125 7.25 32.47 30.80
C GLU A 125 8.02 33.47 29.94
N GLN A 126 8.70 32.97 28.90
CA GLN A 126 9.52 33.78 27.99
C GLN A 126 8.71 34.37 26.83
N ARG A 127 7.41 34.07 26.74
CA ARG A 127 6.52 34.48 25.64
C ARG A 127 7.14 34.15 24.28
N LEU A 128 7.54 32.89 24.12
CA LEU A 128 8.11 32.40 22.86
C LEU A 128 6.98 32.26 21.84
N ASN A 129 7.22 32.73 20.61
CA ASN A 129 6.29 32.54 19.49
C ASN A 129 6.91 31.68 18.37
N ARG A 130 8.16 31.23 18.53
CA ARG A 130 8.87 30.30 17.64
C ARG A 130 9.73 29.36 18.48
N LEU A 131 9.88 28.12 18.03
CA LEU A 131 10.70 27.12 18.71
C LEU A 131 11.69 26.46 17.75
N VAL A 132 12.95 26.40 18.15
CA VAL A 132 14.01 25.63 17.48
C VAL A 132 14.52 24.55 18.43
N VAL A 133 14.55 23.29 17.97
CA VAL A 133 15.16 22.19 18.71
C VAL A 133 16.32 21.61 17.91
N ALA A 134 17.51 21.66 18.50
CA ALA A 134 18.73 21.07 17.96
C ALA A 134 18.96 19.71 18.63
N ALA A 135 18.63 18.63 17.93
CA ALA A 135 18.67 17.28 18.49
C ALA A 135 18.85 16.20 17.40
N CYS A 136 17.91 15.24 17.36
CA CYS A 136 17.90 14.11 16.44
C CYS A 136 17.16 14.43 15.12
N SER A 137 16.85 13.40 14.33
CA SER A 137 16.15 13.55 13.06
C SER A 137 14.68 14.02 13.23
N PRO A 138 14.23 15.02 12.44
CA PRO A 138 12.82 15.45 12.40
C PRO A 138 11.85 14.32 12.06
N ARG A 139 12.30 13.31 11.31
CA ARG A 139 11.48 12.14 10.97
C ARG A 139 10.98 11.35 12.18
N THR A 140 11.60 11.54 13.35
CA THR A 140 11.30 10.79 14.57
C THR A 140 10.50 11.62 15.57
N HIS A 141 11.01 12.81 15.94
CA HIS A 141 10.49 13.57 17.09
C HIS A 141 9.90 14.94 16.74
N GLU A 142 9.92 15.38 15.48
CA GLU A 142 9.24 16.63 15.08
C GLU A 142 7.75 16.64 15.51
N PRO A 143 6.96 15.56 15.32
CA PRO A 143 5.57 15.54 15.78
C PRO A 143 5.43 15.77 17.29
N LEU A 144 6.35 15.23 18.11
CA LEU A 144 6.34 15.40 19.57
C LEU A 144 6.52 16.88 19.97
N PHE A 145 7.51 17.56 19.39
CA PHE A 145 7.76 18.96 19.72
C PHE A 145 6.68 19.89 19.17
N ARG A 146 6.12 19.57 18.00
CA ARG A 146 4.93 20.24 17.45
C ARG A 146 3.73 20.14 18.38
N ASP A 147 3.45 18.95 18.89
CA ASP A 147 2.40 18.69 19.88
C ASP A 147 2.59 19.50 21.16
N THR A 148 3.84 19.65 21.62
CA THR A 148 4.17 20.43 22.82
C THR A 148 4.04 21.92 22.59
N LEU A 149 4.47 22.43 21.45
CA LEU A 149 4.28 23.82 21.05
C LEU A 149 2.78 24.17 20.97
N GLN A 150 1.99 23.28 20.38
CA GLN A 150 0.54 23.38 20.32
C GLN A 150 -0.10 23.36 21.71
N SER A 151 0.34 22.45 22.59
CA SER A 151 -0.12 22.38 23.99
C SER A 151 0.17 23.66 24.78
N ALA A 152 1.22 24.40 24.41
CA ALA A 152 1.58 25.66 25.01
C ALA A 152 0.82 26.87 24.42
N GLY A 153 -0.06 26.66 23.43
CA GLY A 153 -0.87 27.71 22.79
C GLY A 153 -0.22 28.39 21.59
N VAL A 154 0.88 27.84 21.06
CA VAL A 154 1.61 28.37 19.89
C VAL A 154 1.35 27.47 18.69
N ASN A 155 1.19 28.05 17.50
CA ASN A 155 0.93 27.27 16.28
C ASN A 155 2.08 26.28 16.00
N LYS A 156 1.75 25.01 15.78
CA LYS A 156 2.76 23.94 15.65
C LYS A 156 3.66 24.06 14.42
N TYR A 157 3.29 24.85 13.43
CA TYR A 157 4.11 25.10 12.24
C TYR A 157 5.15 26.21 12.47
N LEU A 158 5.11 26.87 13.63
CA LEU A 158 6.11 27.81 14.12
C LEU A 158 7.29 27.11 14.81
N PHE A 159 7.63 25.93 14.30
CA PHE A 159 8.63 25.02 14.83
C PHE A 159 9.64 24.64 13.73
N GLU A 160 10.92 24.71 14.05
CA GLU A 160 12.00 24.17 13.19
C GLU A 160 12.87 23.20 14.00
N MET A 161 13.23 22.07 13.40
CA MET A 161 14.14 21.10 14.01
C MET A 161 15.43 21.03 13.22
N THR A 162 16.56 21.05 13.93
CA THR A 162 17.87 20.86 13.31
C THR A 162 18.54 19.60 13.84
N ASN A 163 19.08 18.80 12.92
CA ASN A 163 19.59 17.48 13.21
C ASN A 163 21.11 17.55 13.46
N ILE A 164 21.48 17.69 14.73
CA ILE A 164 22.88 17.72 15.18
C ILE A 164 23.35 16.35 15.72
N ARG A 165 22.59 15.28 15.47
CA ARG A 165 22.96 13.91 15.85
C ARG A 165 23.28 13.06 14.64
N ASP A 166 22.25 12.63 13.92
CA ASP A 166 22.37 11.69 12.81
C ASP A 166 23.14 12.31 11.63
N GLN A 167 23.08 13.64 11.48
CA GLN A 167 23.79 14.39 10.44
C GLN A 167 25.05 15.11 10.93
N ASP A 168 25.40 14.97 12.22
CA ASP A 168 26.53 15.68 12.82
C ASP A 168 27.29 14.80 13.81
N SER A 169 26.90 14.76 15.09
CA SER A 169 27.68 14.08 16.14
C SER A 169 28.02 12.62 15.84
N TRP A 170 27.10 11.84 15.24
CA TRP A 170 27.34 10.43 14.93
C TRP A 170 28.31 10.20 13.76
N VAL A 171 28.45 11.18 12.86
CA VAL A 171 29.27 11.05 11.65
C VAL A 171 30.59 11.82 11.74
N HIS A 172 30.79 12.62 12.79
CA HIS A 172 32.02 13.40 13.08
C HIS A 172 32.62 13.06 14.45
N GLN A 173 32.54 11.79 14.88
CA GLN A 173 33.00 11.36 16.22
C GLN A 173 34.48 11.66 16.49
N ASP A 174 35.30 11.68 15.44
CA ASP A 174 36.74 11.89 15.53
C ASP A 174 37.16 13.38 15.51
N ASP A 175 36.22 14.31 15.28
CA ASP A 175 36.49 15.74 15.18
C ASP A 175 35.43 16.58 15.91
N ALA A 176 35.56 16.62 17.24
CA ALA A 176 34.66 17.36 18.11
C ALA A 176 34.64 18.88 17.82
N GLU A 177 35.72 19.45 17.31
CA GLU A 177 35.80 20.88 16.99
C GLU A 177 34.97 21.19 15.73
N ALA A 178 35.19 20.44 14.65
CA ALA A 178 34.40 20.59 13.42
C ALA A 178 32.93 20.24 13.65
N ALA A 179 32.62 19.20 14.43
CA ALA A 179 31.25 18.84 14.81
C ALA A 179 30.57 19.99 15.58
N THR A 180 31.26 20.59 16.55
CA THR A 180 30.71 21.71 17.31
C THR A 180 30.47 22.93 16.43
N GLN A 181 31.40 23.24 15.51
CA GLN A 181 31.21 24.34 14.56
C GLN A 181 30.05 24.08 13.60
N LYS A 182 29.92 22.85 13.09
CA LYS A 182 28.81 22.43 12.25
C LYS A 182 27.48 22.52 12.99
N ALA A 183 27.40 22.11 14.26
CA ALA A 183 26.22 22.26 15.09
C ALA A 183 25.79 23.73 15.23
N LYS A 184 26.76 24.66 15.44
CA LYS A 184 26.50 26.11 15.47
C LYS A 184 25.92 26.61 14.15
N ASP A 185 26.49 26.18 13.01
CA ASP A 185 25.99 26.56 11.68
C ASP A 185 24.58 26.01 11.42
N LEU A 186 24.33 24.73 11.77
CA LEU A 186 23.02 24.08 11.66
C LEU A 186 21.95 24.75 12.52
N VAL A 187 22.30 25.22 13.72
CA VAL A 187 21.42 26.01 14.59
C VAL A 187 21.15 27.38 13.98
N ARG A 188 22.19 28.08 13.47
CA ARG A 188 22.05 29.38 12.79
C ARG A 188 21.11 29.29 11.60
N MET A 189 21.25 28.25 10.77
CA MET A 189 20.37 27.96 9.64
C MET A 189 18.91 27.78 10.07
N ALA A 190 18.67 27.01 11.13
CA ALA A 190 17.33 26.75 11.65
C ALA A 190 16.69 28.00 12.25
N VAL A 191 17.45 28.81 13.02
CA VAL A 191 16.99 30.09 13.57
C VAL A 191 16.61 31.06 12.45
N ALA A 192 17.44 31.17 11.40
CA ALA A 192 17.16 32.04 10.26
C ALA A 192 15.86 31.66 9.54
N LYS A 193 15.60 30.36 9.36
CA LYS A 193 14.33 29.88 8.80
C LYS A 193 13.16 30.11 9.77
N ALA A 194 13.34 29.80 11.05
CA ALA A 194 12.31 29.94 12.09
C ALA A 194 11.80 31.38 12.23
N ALA A 195 12.69 32.37 12.05
CA ALA A 195 12.33 33.79 12.05
C ALA A 195 11.32 34.17 10.95
N LEU A 196 11.25 33.39 9.87
CA LEU A 196 10.36 33.61 8.72
C LEU A 196 9.18 32.62 8.67
N LEU A 197 9.04 31.74 9.65
CA LEU A 197 7.89 30.82 9.70
C LEU A 197 6.60 31.59 9.96
N GLU A 198 5.54 31.19 9.27
CA GLU A 198 4.19 31.72 9.38
C GLU A 198 3.30 30.67 10.07
N PRO A 199 2.32 31.08 10.90
CA PRO A 199 1.33 30.15 11.42
C PRO A 199 0.56 29.54 10.24
N LEU A 200 0.39 28.22 10.25
CA LEU A 200 -0.35 27.52 9.20
C LEU A 200 -1.59 26.86 9.78
N ASP A 201 -2.69 26.95 9.04
CA ASP A 201 -3.96 26.34 9.40
C ASP A 201 -4.08 24.94 8.82
N GLU A 202 -4.57 24.01 9.62
CA GLU A 202 -4.96 22.69 9.15
C GLU A 202 -6.40 22.71 8.68
N GLN A 203 -6.68 22.01 7.58
CA GLN A 203 -8.05 21.85 7.13
C GLN A 203 -8.66 20.60 7.75
N HIS A 204 -9.82 20.77 8.37
CA HIS A 204 -10.56 19.71 9.03
C HIS A 204 -11.72 19.32 8.12
N HIS A 205 -11.69 18.09 7.62
CA HIS A 205 -12.73 17.58 6.74
C HIS A 205 -13.50 16.48 7.48
N PRO A 206 -14.83 16.55 7.59
CA PRO A 206 -15.60 15.43 8.13
C PRO A 206 -15.37 14.19 7.26
N ILE A 207 -15.36 13.01 7.86
CA ILE A 207 -15.23 11.75 7.13
C ILE A 207 -16.62 11.15 6.95
N THR A 208 -17.00 10.87 5.69
CA THR A 208 -18.15 10.02 5.38
C THR A 208 -17.87 8.62 5.91
N PRO A 209 -18.64 8.11 6.89
CA PRO A 209 -18.33 6.87 7.60
C PRO A 209 -18.79 5.64 6.81
N ALA A 210 -18.44 5.55 5.53
CA ALA A 210 -18.77 4.45 4.64
C ALA A 210 -17.58 4.08 3.76
N ALA A 211 -17.53 2.84 3.29
CA ALA A 211 -16.50 2.36 2.36
C ALA A 211 -17.12 1.95 1.02
N LEU A 212 -16.35 2.14 -0.05
CA LEU A 212 -16.60 1.53 -1.35
C LEU A 212 -15.63 0.35 -1.55
N VAL A 213 -16.14 -0.84 -1.82
CA VAL A 213 -15.34 -2.01 -2.20
C VAL A 213 -15.66 -2.35 -3.65
N VAL A 214 -14.64 -2.35 -4.52
CA VAL A 214 -14.81 -2.60 -5.95
C VAL A 214 -14.30 -3.99 -6.32
N GLY A 215 -15.21 -4.90 -6.63
CA GLY A 215 -14.98 -6.30 -6.96
C GLY A 215 -15.57 -7.25 -5.92
N GLY A 216 -16.55 -8.06 -6.32
CA GLY A 216 -17.26 -9.05 -5.50
C GLY A 216 -16.61 -10.43 -5.46
N GLY A 217 -15.30 -10.52 -5.71
CA GLY A 217 -14.52 -11.74 -5.53
C GLY A 217 -14.28 -12.07 -4.05
N LEU A 218 -13.58 -13.18 -3.79
CA LEU A 218 -13.26 -13.63 -2.42
C LEU A 218 -12.57 -12.53 -1.58
N ALA A 219 -11.60 -11.81 -2.16
CA ALA A 219 -10.92 -10.71 -1.48
C ALA A 219 -11.85 -9.52 -1.18
N GLY A 220 -12.69 -9.12 -2.13
CA GLY A 220 -13.59 -7.98 -1.92
C GLY A 220 -14.72 -8.29 -0.94
N MET A 221 -15.31 -9.49 -1.01
CA MET A 221 -16.28 -9.95 -0.02
C MET A 221 -15.67 -9.99 1.39
N GLN A 222 -14.45 -10.52 1.54
CA GLN A 222 -13.75 -10.54 2.82
C GLN A 222 -13.44 -9.13 3.34
N ALA A 223 -13.02 -8.21 2.47
CA ALA A 223 -12.75 -6.83 2.85
C ALA A 223 -14.05 -6.12 3.28
N ALA A 224 -15.13 -6.27 2.51
CA ALA A 224 -16.43 -5.71 2.82
C ALA A 224 -16.96 -6.20 4.17
N LEU A 225 -16.91 -7.52 4.40
CA LEU A 225 -17.33 -8.10 5.68
C LEU A 225 -16.47 -7.59 6.83
N THR A 226 -15.14 -7.50 6.67
CA THR A 226 -14.25 -7.02 7.74
C THR A 226 -14.51 -5.56 8.11
N ILE A 227 -14.81 -4.70 7.12
CA ILE A 227 -15.16 -3.29 7.36
C ILE A 227 -16.54 -3.20 8.03
N ALA A 228 -17.51 -4.00 7.57
CA ALA A 228 -18.87 -3.99 8.06
C ALA A 228 -18.99 -4.54 9.49
N ASP A 229 -18.25 -5.60 9.81
CA ASP A 229 -18.12 -6.15 11.18
C ASP A 229 -17.50 -5.11 12.13
N SER A 230 -16.67 -4.20 11.63
CA SER A 230 -16.12 -3.08 12.41
C SER A 230 -17.13 -1.94 12.63
N GLY A 231 -18.32 -2.05 12.04
CA GLY A 231 -19.46 -1.15 12.23
C GLY A 231 -19.71 -0.15 11.09
N TYR A 232 -18.96 -0.18 9.99
CA TYR A 232 -19.07 0.81 8.92
C TYR A 232 -19.90 0.31 7.72
N PRO A 233 -20.85 1.10 7.21
CA PRO A 233 -21.52 0.83 5.93
C PRO A 233 -20.55 0.58 4.76
N VAL A 234 -20.89 -0.39 3.91
CA VAL A 234 -20.10 -0.75 2.73
C VAL A 234 -20.98 -0.80 1.49
N HIS A 235 -20.55 -0.14 0.43
CA HIS A 235 -21.03 -0.34 -0.93
C HIS A 235 -20.11 -1.36 -1.63
N LEU A 236 -20.57 -2.59 -1.82
CA LEU A 236 -19.83 -3.62 -2.56
C LEU A 236 -20.28 -3.61 -4.02
N VAL A 237 -19.42 -3.19 -4.93
CA VAL A 237 -19.71 -3.09 -6.37
C VAL A 237 -19.14 -4.30 -7.10
N GLU A 238 -19.98 -5.02 -7.83
CA GLU A 238 -19.59 -6.16 -8.65
C GLU A 238 -20.13 -6.01 -10.06
N ARG A 239 -19.22 -6.13 -11.04
CA ARG A 239 -19.52 -5.94 -12.45
C ARG A 239 -20.44 -7.03 -13.00
N THR A 240 -20.33 -8.26 -12.51
CA THR A 240 -21.19 -9.37 -12.92
C THR A 240 -22.47 -9.45 -12.07
N ASP A 241 -23.39 -10.31 -12.46
CA ASP A 241 -24.66 -10.56 -11.76
C ASP A 241 -24.51 -11.44 -10.51
N ARG A 242 -23.29 -11.87 -10.17
CA ARG A 242 -23.02 -12.80 -9.07
C ARG A 242 -21.70 -12.53 -8.36
N LEU A 243 -21.66 -12.85 -7.07
CA LEU A 243 -20.44 -12.77 -6.26
C LEU A 243 -19.53 -14.00 -6.47
N GLY A 244 -18.34 -13.97 -5.87
CA GLY A 244 -17.39 -15.08 -5.83
C GLY A 244 -16.17 -14.92 -6.74
N GLY A 245 -16.30 -14.22 -7.86
CA GLY A 245 -15.20 -14.02 -8.81
C GLY A 245 -14.56 -15.35 -9.23
N GLN A 246 -13.22 -15.43 -9.22
CA GLN A 246 -12.50 -16.66 -9.58
C GLN A 246 -12.70 -17.82 -8.61
N ALA A 247 -13.13 -17.57 -7.36
CA ALA A 247 -13.42 -18.65 -6.41
C ALA A 247 -14.62 -19.50 -6.86
N ASN A 248 -15.40 -19.07 -7.85
CA ASN A 248 -16.42 -19.90 -8.48
C ASN A 248 -15.83 -21.07 -9.30
N ASN A 249 -14.57 -20.97 -9.71
CA ASN A 249 -13.90 -21.94 -10.59
C ASN A 249 -12.75 -22.68 -9.88
N ILE A 250 -12.63 -22.57 -8.56
CA ILE A 250 -11.53 -23.15 -7.78
C ILE A 250 -12.12 -24.02 -6.68
N HIS A 251 -11.65 -25.26 -6.54
CA HIS A 251 -12.22 -26.21 -5.58
C HIS A 251 -11.40 -26.37 -4.31
N TRP A 252 -10.07 -26.31 -4.40
CA TRP A 252 -9.19 -26.60 -3.27
C TRP A 252 -8.11 -25.53 -3.09
N THR A 253 -7.72 -25.27 -1.85
CA THR A 253 -6.52 -24.47 -1.52
C THR A 253 -5.28 -25.34 -1.56
N TRP A 254 -4.10 -24.73 -1.46
CA TRP A 254 -2.82 -25.45 -1.42
C TRP A 254 -2.70 -26.48 -0.30
N ARG A 255 -3.44 -26.29 0.80
CA ARG A 255 -3.49 -27.18 1.97
C ARG A 255 -4.59 -28.26 1.88
N GLY A 256 -5.34 -28.29 0.79
CA GLY A 256 -6.48 -29.20 0.58
C GLY A 256 -7.81 -28.72 1.16
N ASP A 257 -7.89 -27.49 1.67
CA ASP A 257 -9.16 -26.94 2.17
C ASP A 257 -10.15 -26.74 1.01
N ASN A 258 -11.42 -27.08 1.21
CA ASN A 258 -12.46 -26.92 0.18
C ASN A 258 -12.92 -25.46 0.10
N VAL A 259 -12.74 -24.84 -1.07
CA VAL A 259 -13.04 -23.42 -1.34
C VAL A 259 -14.55 -23.18 -1.49
N GLN A 260 -15.31 -24.13 -2.01
CA GLN A 260 -16.73 -23.90 -2.33
C GLN A 260 -17.60 -23.64 -1.09
N PRO A 261 -17.52 -24.43 0.00
CA PRO A 261 -18.27 -24.15 1.24
C PRO A 261 -17.88 -22.80 1.86
N PHE A 262 -16.59 -22.48 1.90
CA PHE A 262 -16.12 -21.19 2.42
C PHE A 262 -16.67 -20.02 1.62
N LYS A 263 -16.57 -20.08 0.29
CA LYS A 263 -17.12 -19.06 -0.63
C LYS A 263 -18.62 -18.89 -0.43
N MET A 264 -19.38 -19.99 -0.34
CA MET A 264 -20.84 -19.95 -0.14
C MET A 264 -21.22 -19.31 1.20
N ASN A 265 -20.48 -19.62 2.28
CA ASN A 265 -20.70 -19.01 3.58
C ASN A 265 -20.38 -17.51 3.54
N LEU A 266 -19.26 -17.12 2.95
CA LEU A 266 -18.87 -15.72 2.80
C LEU A 266 -19.88 -14.92 1.97
N GLU A 267 -20.38 -15.49 0.86
CA GLU A 267 -21.44 -14.87 0.07
C GLU A 267 -22.73 -14.70 0.88
N LYS A 268 -23.12 -15.72 1.67
CA LYS A 268 -24.29 -15.66 2.53
C LYS A 268 -24.15 -14.55 3.57
N GLU A 269 -23.00 -14.49 4.26
CA GLU A 269 -22.71 -13.45 5.26
C GLU A 269 -22.78 -12.05 4.63
N VAL A 270 -22.12 -11.84 3.49
CA VAL A 270 -22.16 -10.56 2.77
C VAL A 270 -23.58 -10.15 2.38
N ARG A 271 -24.40 -11.08 1.87
CA ARG A 271 -25.78 -10.79 1.47
C ARG A 271 -26.71 -10.51 2.65
N GLN A 272 -26.44 -11.10 3.81
CA GLN A 272 -27.27 -10.98 5.01
C GLN A 272 -26.82 -9.85 5.94
N HIS A 273 -25.60 -9.32 5.75
CA HIS A 273 -25.04 -8.31 6.62
C HIS A 273 -25.78 -6.96 6.46
N PRO A 274 -26.33 -6.38 7.54
CA PRO A 274 -27.20 -5.19 7.46
C PRO A 274 -26.48 -3.92 7.00
N LEU A 275 -25.14 -3.88 7.12
CA LEU A 275 -24.30 -2.75 6.70
C LEU A 275 -23.71 -2.91 5.30
N ILE A 276 -23.96 -4.00 4.59
CA ILE A 276 -23.40 -4.20 3.24
C ILE A 276 -24.51 -4.06 2.20
N THR A 277 -24.35 -3.07 1.31
CA THR A 277 -25.20 -2.93 0.12
C THR A 277 -24.44 -3.46 -1.09
N SER A 278 -24.90 -4.56 -1.69
CA SER A 278 -24.31 -5.15 -2.89
C SER A 278 -24.93 -4.57 -4.17
N HIS A 279 -24.10 -4.06 -5.07
CA HIS A 279 -24.46 -3.52 -6.38
C HIS A 279 -23.96 -4.48 -7.47
N LEU A 280 -24.83 -5.39 -7.93
CA LEU A 280 -24.50 -6.40 -8.94
C LEU A 280 -24.83 -5.91 -10.35
N GLY A 281 -24.03 -6.30 -11.34
CA GLY A 281 -24.18 -5.84 -12.73
C GLY A 281 -23.83 -4.37 -12.89
N VAL A 282 -23.00 -3.82 -12.00
CA VAL A 282 -22.70 -2.39 -11.88
C VAL A 282 -21.20 -2.17 -11.84
N GLU A 283 -20.73 -1.07 -12.43
CA GLU A 283 -19.33 -0.68 -12.44
C GLU A 283 -19.13 0.78 -12.03
N VAL A 284 -17.92 1.11 -11.57
CA VAL A 284 -17.53 2.48 -11.22
C VAL A 284 -16.99 3.17 -12.47
N THR A 285 -17.67 4.22 -12.92
CA THR A 285 -17.30 4.98 -14.13
C THR A 285 -16.64 6.33 -13.81
N TYR A 286 -16.77 6.83 -12.59
CA TYR A 286 -16.11 8.06 -12.17
C TYR A 286 -15.97 8.11 -10.66
N MET A 287 -14.89 8.73 -10.18
CA MET A 287 -14.73 9.09 -8.79
C MET A 287 -14.11 10.48 -8.67
N SER A 288 -14.64 11.28 -7.76
CA SER A 288 -14.06 12.55 -7.34
C SER A 288 -13.94 12.63 -5.83
N GLY A 289 -13.25 13.66 -5.35
CA GLY A 289 -13.04 13.91 -3.93
C GLY A 289 -11.66 13.45 -3.46
N PHE A 290 -11.54 13.30 -2.14
CA PHE A 290 -10.30 13.00 -1.44
C PHE A 290 -10.62 12.12 -0.22
N VAL A 291 -9.58 11.65 0.46
CA VAL A 291 -9.72 10.80 1.66
C VAL A 291 -10.75 11.35 2.64
N GLY A 292 -11.71 10.51 3.01
CA GLY A 292 -12.84 10.86 3.85
C GLY A 292 -14.06 11.45 3.12
N ASN A 293 -13.90 11.94 1.89
CA ASN A 293 -14.94 12.67 1.15
C ASN A 293 -14.90 12.31 -0.34
N PHE A 294 -15.04 11.03 -0.66
CA PHE A 294 -15.16 10.56 -2.03
C PHE A 294 -16.63 10.49 -2.45
N ARG A 295 -16.86 10.75 -3.74
CA ARG A 295 -18.12 10.49 -4.44
C ARG A 295 -17.83 9.63 -5.66
N SER A 296 -18.50 8.49 -5.78
CA SER A 296 -18.37 7.59 -6.92
C SER A 296 -19.67 7.47 -7.70
N THR A 297 -19.56 7.51 -9.02
CA THR A 297 -20.65 7.24 -9.95
C THR A 297 -20.64 5.77 -10.33
N LEU A 298 -21.75 5.11 -10.09
CA LEU A 298 -21.99 3.71 -10.41
C LEU A 298 -22.97 3.62 -11.58
N THR A 299 -22.63 2.83 -12.60
CA THR A 299 -23.48 2.63 -13.79
C THR A 299 -23.71 1.17 -14.04
N ARG A 300 -24.91 0.83 -14.52
CA ARG A 300 -25.21 -0.55 -14.92
C ARG A 300 -24.40 -0.93 -16.15
N VAL A 301 -23.78 -2.11 -16.12
CA VAL A 301 -22.94 -2.59 -17.22
C VAL A 301 -23.78 -2.69 -18.50
N GLY A 302 -23.31 -2.06 -19.57
CA GLY A 302 -24.00 -2.02 -20.86
C GLY A 302 -25.08 -0.94 -21.01
N ILE A 303 -25.40 -0.16 -19.96
CA ILE A 303 -26.39 0.92 -20.00
C ILE A 303 -25.80 2.19 -19.40
N ARG A 304 -25.52 3.20 -20.23
CA ARG A 304 -24.90 4.47 -19.79
C ARG A 304 -25.85 5.45 -19.09
N GLN A 305 -27.17 5.28 -19.18
CA GLN A 305 -28.13 6.27 -18.69
C GLN A 305 -28.55 6.07 -17.22
N GLU A 306 -28.45 4.86 -16.66
CA GLU A 306 -28.75 4.60 -15.25
C GLU A 306 -27.48 4.77 -14.41
N ALA A 307 -27.26 6.00 -13.93
CA ALA A 307 -26.17 6.35 -13.03
C ALA A 307 -26.71 6.63 -11.61
N MET A 308 -26.15 5.95 -10.61
CA MET A 308 -26.35 6.30 -9.20
C MET A 308 -25.05 6.81 -8.61
N THR A 309 -25.13 7.73 -7.65
CA THR A 309 -23.94 8.23 -6.94
C THR A 309 -23.94 7.73 -5.51
N VAL A 310 -22.75 7.34 -5.02
CA VAL A 310 -22.54 6.92 -3.63
C VAL A 310 -21.41 7.73 -3.01
N ASP A 311 -21.64 8.21 -1.79
CA ASP A 311 -20.65 8.95 -1.01
C ASP A 311 -19.97 8.00 -0.01
N HIS A 312 -18.64 8.07 0.10
CA HIS A 312 -17.85 7.20 0.97
C HIS A 312 -16.55 7.88 1.39
N GLY A 313 -15.94 7.40 2.47
CA GLY A 313 -14.69 7.95 3.00
C GLY A 313 -13.44 7.25 2.49
N VAL A 314 -13.57 5.99 2.05
CA VAL A 314 -12.44 5.15 1.64
C VAL A 314 -12.85 4.17 0.54
N VAL A 315 -11.86 3.74 -0.24
CA VAL A 315 -12.02 2.79 -1.35
C VAL A 315 -11.08 1.59 -1.17
N VAL A 316 -11.60 0.39 -1.38
CA VAL A 316 -10.78 -0.84 -1.50
C VAL A 316 -10.97 -1.46 -2.88
N LEU A 317 -9.87 -1.58 -3.63
CA LEU A 317 -9.84 -2.18 -4.96
C LEU A 317 -9.52 -3.67 -4.86
N ALA A 318 -10.51 -4.47 -5.25
CA ALA A 318 -10.49 -5.93 -5.20
C ALA A 318 -10.99 -6.55 -6.51
N THR A 319 -10.73 -5.89 -7.64
CA THR A 319 -11.25 -6.24 -8.99
C THR A 319 -10.75 -7.58 -9.52
N GLY A 320 -9.76 -8.17 -8.86
CA GLY A 320 -9.20 -9.48 -9.17
C GLY A 320 -8.40 -9.51 -10.48
N ALA A 321 -8.27 -10.71 -11.02
CA ALA A 321 -7.56 -11.01 -12.26
C ALA A 321 -8.23 -12.21 -12.95
N LYS A 322 -7.78 -12.55 -14.16
CA LYS A 322 -8.31 -13.68 -14.94
C LYS A 322 -7.19 -14.60 -15.41
N PRO A 323 -7.47 -15.90 -15.62
CA PRO A 323 -6.53 -16.76 -16.32
C PRO A 323 -6.34 -16.27 -17.76
N TYR A 324 -5.11 -16.28 -18.24
CA TYR A 324 -4.76 -16.09 -19.64
C TYR A 324 -5.35 -17.23 -20.46
N ARG A 325 -5.99 -16.87 -21.57
CA ARG A 325 -6.49 -17.82 -22.57
C ARG A 325 -5.38 -18.01 -23.62
N PRO A 326 -4.68 -19.14 -23.64
CA PRO A 326 -3.56 -19.35 -24.56
C PRO A 326 -4.03 -19.54 -25.99
N GLU A 327 -3.16 -19.18 -26.93
CA GLU A 327 -3.30 -19.53 -28.36
C GLU A 327 -2.31 -20.65 -28.73
N GLU A 328 -1.35 -20.92 -27.83
CA GLU A 328 -0.39 -21.99 -27.95
C GLU A 328 -0.91 -23.36 -27.47
N TYR A 329 -0.17 -24.42 -27.81
CA TYR A 329 -0.37 -25.79 -27.32
C TYR A 329 -1.73 -26.43 -27.64
N LEU A 330 -2.34 -26.06 -28.79
CA LEU A 330 -3.63 -26.60 -29.28
C LEU A 330 -4.81 -26.33 -28.34
N TYR A 331 -4.70 -25.35 -27.45
CA TYR A 331 -5.80 -24.99 -26.57
C TYR A 331 -6.96 -24.38 -27.36
N GLY A 332 -8.17 -24.91 -27.15
CA GLY A 332 -9.36 -24.54 -27.92
C GLY A 332 -9.47 -25.23 -29.28
N GLU A 333 -8.39 -25.85 -29.76
CA GLU A 333 -8.36 -26.66 -30.99
C GLU A 333 -8.57 -28.15 -30.68
N HIS A 334 -7.93 -28.65 -29.63
CA HIS A 334 -8.01 -30.05 -29.23
C HIS A 334 -8.74 -30.24 -27.88
N ARG A 335 -9.73 -31.15 -27.85
CA ARG A 335 -10.65 -31.35 -26.71
C ARG A 335 -10.02 -31.88 -25.41
N ARG A 336 -8.77 -32.34 -25.45
CA ARG A 336 -8.04 -32.90 -24.29
C ARG A 336 -6.94 -31.97 -23.77
N VAL A 337 -6.97 -30.70 -24.16
CA VAL A 337 -6.08 -29.65 -23.65
C VAL A 337 -6.90 -28.70 -22.78
N PHE A 338 -6.50 -28.56 -21.51
CA PHE A 338 -7.23 -27.84 -20.48
C PHE A 338 -6.36 -26.78 -19.83
N MET A 339 -6.93 -25.64 -19.47
CA MET A 339 -6.30 -24.72 -18.51
C MET A 339 -6.30 -25.33 -17.10
N TRP A 340 -5.42 -24.83 -16.24
CA TRP A 340 -5.24 -25.32 -14.87
C TRP A 340 -6.54 -25.49 -14.06
N HIS A 341 -7.48 -24.53 -14.15
CA HIS A 341 -8.75 -24.56 -13.41
C HIS A 341 -9.82 -25.43 -14.10
N GLU A 342 -9.74 -25.65 -15.41
CA GLU A 342 -10.67 -26.53 -16.13
C GLU A 342 -10.40 -28.00 -15.80
N LEU A 343 -9.14 -28.35 -15.50
CA LEU A 343 -8.79 -29.70 -15.03
C LEU A 343 -9.41 -30.02 -13.66
N ASP A 344 -9.62 -29.02 -12.81
CA ASP A 344 -10.26 -29.23 -11.51
C ASP A 344 -11.70 -29.74 -11.68
N ASP A 345 -12.44 -29.29 -12.70
CA ASP A 345 -13.77 -29.82 -13.01
C ASP A 345 -13.73 -31.31 -13.38
N LEU A 346 -12.70 -31.74 -14.11
CA LEU A 346 -12.49 -33.15 -14.46
C LEU A 346 -12.18 -33.99 -13.22
N LEU A 347 -11.39 -33.44 -12.29
CA LEU A 347 -11.07 -34.08 -11.01
C LEU A 347 -12.32 -34.25 -10.15
N VAL A 348 -13.13 -33.20 -10.00
CA VAL A 348 -14.36 -33.22 -9.20
C VAL A 348 -15.35 -34.25 -9.75
N ARG A 349 -15.51 -34.31 -11.07
CA ARG A 349 -16.45 -35.22 -11.74
C ARG A 349 -15.92 -36.65 -11.90
N LYS A 350 -14.68 -36.92 -11.49
CA LYS A 350 -13.99 -38.20 -11.72
C LYS A 350 -14.09 -38.65 -13.17
N HIS A 351 -13.74 -37.74 -14.09
CA HIS A 351 -13.82 -38.00 -15.52
C HIS A 351 -12.92 -39.20 -15.94
N PRO A 352 -13.30 -40.01 -16.94
CA PRO A 352 -12.51 -41.17 -17.41
C PRO A 352 -11.04 -40.87 -17.75
N LEU A 353 -10.76 -39.67 -18.29
CA LEU A 353 -9.38 -39.19 -18.53
C LEU A 353 -8.52 -39.14 -17.25
N ILE A 354 -9.14 -39.05 -16.07
CA ILE A 354 -8.48 -39.02 -14.77
C ILE A 354 -8.49 -40.42 -14.13
N THR A 355 -9.61 -41.14 -14.18
CA THR A 355 -9.76 -42.45 -13.52
C THR A 355 -9.05 -43.58 -14.26
N ASP A 356 -9.09 -43.55 -15.60
CA ASP A 356 -8.66 -44.66 -16.45
C ASP A 356 -7.52 -44.27 -17.41
N GLY A 357 -7.16 -42.98 -17.46
CA GLY A 357 -6.06 -42.49 -18.30
C GLY A 357 -4.70 -43.07 -17.89
N GLY A 358 -3.82 -43.24 -18.87
CA GLY A 358 -2.46 -43.75 -18.70
C GLY A 358 -1.42 -42.64 -18.49
N CYS A 359 -1.56 -41.47 -19.13
CA CYS A 359 -0.55 -40.41 -19.10
C CYS A 359 -1.14 -38.99 -19.09
N GLY A 360 -0.74 -38.17 -18.10
CA GLY A 360 -1.07 -36.73 -18.03
C GLY A 360 0.17 -35.84 -18.08
N VAL A 361 0.14 -34.76 -18.85
CA VAL A 361 1.26 -33.80 -18.93
C VAL A 361 0.83 -32.40 -18.50
N PHE A 362 1.59 -31.78 -17.61
CA PHE A 362 1.43 -30.40 -17.17
C PHE A 362 2.51 -29.52 -17.78
N ILE A 363 2.13 -28.42 -18.43
CA ILE A 363 3.07 -27.45 -19.01
C ILE A 363 3.05 -26.19 -18.14
N GLN A 364 4.20 -25.87 -17.54
CA GLN A 364 4.35 -24.70 -16.69
C GLN A 364 4.58 -23.41 -17.48
N CYS A 365 4.27 -22.28 -16.84
CA CYS A 365 4.55 -20.94 -17.33
C CYS A 365 3.90 -20.60 -18.70
N VAL A 366 2.74 -21.18 -19.02
CA VAL A 366 2.01 -20.86 -20.25
C VAL A 366 1.54 -19.41 -20.18
N GLY A 367 1.99 -18.56 -21.11
CA GLY A 367 1.78 -17.11 -21.07
C GLY A 367 2.47 -16.34 -19.93
N SER A 368 3.40 -16.93 -19.17
CA SER A 368 4.16 -16.25 -18.09
C SER A 368 5.66 -16.38 -18.28
N ARG A 369 6.43 -15.43 -17.72
CA ARG A 369 7.89 -15.35 -17.86
C ARG A 369 8.31 -15.47 -19.32
N ASN A 370 7.70 -14.64 -20.16
CA ASN A 370 8.01 -14.47 -21.58
C ASN A 370 8.23 -12.98 -21.87
N HIS A 371 8.47 -12.61 -23.13
CA HIS A 371 8.78 -11.22 -23.49
C HIS A 371 7.62 -10.26 -23.18
N GLU A 372 6.37 -10.68 -23.42
CA GLU A 372 5.17 -9.86 -23.18
C GLU A 372 4.80 -9.76 -21.69
N ARG A 373 5.05 -10.83 -20.94
CA ARG A 373 4.67 -11.01 -19.53
C ARG A 373 5.88 -11.56 -18.78
N PRO A 374 6.86 -10.71 -18.43
CA PRO A 374 8.11 -11.15 -17.81
C PRO A 374 7.90 -11.67 -16.37
N TYR A 375 6.77 -11.35 -15.73
CA TYR A 375 6.44 -11.78 -14.38
C TYR A 375 6.06 -13.27 -14.27
N CYS A 376 6.08 -13.75 -13.03
CA CYS A 376 5.62 -15.08 -12.66
C CYS A 376 4.21 -15.00 -12.04
N SER A 377 3.32 -15.92 -12.43
CA SER A 377 1.95 -15.97 -11.90
C SER A 377 1.82 -16.56 -10.49
N ARG A 378 2.93 -16.98 -9.87
CA ARG A 378 3.11 -17.42 -8.46
C ARG A 378 2.26 -18.59 -7.94
N LEU A 379 1.17 -18.97 -8.61
CA LEU A 379 0.26 -20.03 -8.21
C LEU A 379 0.37 -21.29 -9.06
N CYS A 380 0.81 -21.16 -10.31
CA CYS A 380 0.78 -22.22 -11.32
C CYS A 380 1.54 -23.49 -10.92
N CYS A 381 2.77 -23.36 -10.39
CA CYS A 381 3.56 -24.53 -9.99
C CYS A 381 2.93 -25.28 -8.81
N THR A 382 2.47 -24.54 -7.79
CA THR A 382 1.81 -25.13 -6.63
C THR A 382 0.52 -25.83 -7.06
N HIS A 383 -0.32 -25.19 -7.86
CA HIS A 383 -1.57 -25.77 -8.36
C HIS A 383 -1.34 -27.07 -9.12
N SER A 384 -0.39 -27.09 -10.06
CA SER A 384 -0.10 -28.31 -10.83
C SER A 384 0.37 -29.47 -9.96
N LEU A 385 1.18 -29.20 -8.93
CA LEU A 385 1.58 -30.24 -7.97
C LEU A 385 0.39 -30.80 -7.22
N GLN A 386 -0.54 -29.95 -6.79
CA GLN A 386 -1.74 -30.39 -6.12
C GLN A 386 -2.65 -31.24 -7.00
N SER A 387 -2.93 -30.76 -8.22
CA SER A 387 -3.76 -31.51 -9.17
C SER A 387 -3.10 -32.86 -9.48
N ALA A 388 -1.78 -32.89 -9.70
CA ALA A 388 -1.04 -34.12 -9.95
C ALA A 388 -1.08 -35.10 -8.75
N LEU A 389 -0.90 -34.61 -7.52
CA LEU A 389 -1.03 -35.42 -6.31
C LEU A 389 -2.44 -35.97 -6.15
N LYS A 390 -3.47 -35.16 -6.42
CA LYS A 390 -4.88 -35.57 -6.39
C LYS A 390 -5.19 -36.63 -7.44
N ILE A 391 -4.64 -36.50 -8.63
CA ILE A 391 -4.73 -37.52 -9.68
C ILE A 391 -4.09 -38.82 -9.19
N LYS A 392 -2.89 -38.78 -8.60
CA LYS A 392 -2.23 -39.98 -8.04
C LYS A 392 -3.00 -40.63 -6.89
N GLU A 393 -3.83 -39.88 -6.16
CA GLU A 393 -4.76 -40.47 -5.18
C GLU A 393 -5.92 -41.24 -5.84
N ILE A 394 -6.41 -40.75 -6.98
CA ILE A 394 -7.53 -41.35 -7.73
C ILE A 394 -7.05 -42.53 -8.60
N ASN A 395 -5.95 -42.33 -9.33
CA ASN A 395 -5.32 -43.28 -10.21
C ASN A 395 -3.80 -43.31 -9.92
N PRO A 396 -3.35 -44.18 -9.01
CA PRO A 396 -1.93 -44.30 -8.65
C PRO A 396 -1.01 -44.71 -9.81
N GLN A 397 -1.55 -45.40 -10.82
CA GLN A 397 -0.82 -45.96 -11.95
C GLN A 397 -0.59 -44.96 -13.10
N MET A 398 -1.35 -43.87 -13.15
CA MET A 398 -1.20 -42.87 -14.22
C MET A 398 0.19 -42.24 -14.20
N ASP A 399 0.89 -42.24 -15.33
CA ASP A 399 2.14 -41.50 -15.48
C ASP A 399 1.85 -40.00 -15.56
N ILE A 400 2.54 -39.20 -14.74
CA ILE A 400 2.38 -37.75 -14.72
C ILE A 400 3.73 -37.08 -14.95
N TYR A 401 3.76 -36.20 -15.94
CA TYR A 401 4.94 -35.39 -16.27
C TYR A 401 4.65 -33.91 -16.07
N ILE A 402 5.56 -33.20 -15.39
CA ILE A 402 5.51 -31.75 -15.23
C ILE A 402 6.68 -31.15 -16.00
N LEU A 403 6.37 -30.44 -17.09
CA LEU A 403 7.34 -29.72 -17.92
C LEU A 403 7.52 -28.31 -17.35
N TYR A 404 8.75 -27.95 -16.97
CA TYR A 404 9.01 -26.72 -16.25
C TYR A 404 10.34 -26.06 -16.58
N ARG A 405 10.50 -24.78 -16.19
CA ARG A 405 11.79 -24.07 -16.22
C ARG A 405 12.40 -24.00 -14.82
N ASP A 406 11.62 -23.50 -13.86
CA ASP A 406 11.93 -23.53 -12.43
C ASP A 406 10.64 -23.85 -11.67
N LEU A 407 10.71 -24.71 -10.65
CA LEU A 407 9.60 -24.94 -9.73
C LEU A 407 9.64 -23.89 -8.62
N ARG A 408 8.50 -23.25 -8.35
CA ARG A 408 8.39 -22.12 -7.41
C ARG A 408 7.43 -22.42 -6.25
N THR A 409 7.72 -23.46 -5.50
CA THR A 409 7.03 -23.93 -4.29
C THR A 409 7.57 -23.26 -3.01
N HIS A 410 7.54 -21.93 -2.97
CA HIS A 410 8.12 -21.17 -1.85
C HIS A 410 7.41 -21.42 -0.51
N GLY A 411 8.16 -21.29 0.58
CA GLY A 411 7.67 -21.50 1.95
C GLY A 411 7.40 -22.98 2.23
N LEU A 412 6.30 -23.27 2.91
CA LEU A 412 5.89 -24.64 3.28
C LEU A 412 5.36 -25.47 2.09
N ARG A 413 5.32 -24.89 0.88
CA ARG A 413 4.83 -25.57 -0.32
C ARG A 413 5.85 -26.53 -0.91
N GLU A 414 7.10 -26.48 -0.47
CA GLU A 414 8.15 -27.42 -0.89
C GLU A 414 7.83 -28.86 -0.48
N ASP A 415 7.04 -29.04 0.58
CA ASP A 415 6.57 -30.36 1.00
C ASP A 415 5.71 -31.03 -0.08
N LEU A 416 4.89 -30.25 -0.82
CA LEU A 416 4.11 -30.76 -1.95
C LEU A 416 5.02 -31.27 -3.08
N TYR A 417 6.13 -30.58 -3.35
CA TYR A 417 7.09 -31.02 -4.36
C TYR A 417 7.81 -32.31 -3.93
N THR A 418 8.18 -32.40 -2.65
CA THR A 418 8.79 -33.60 -2.06
C THR A 418 7.82 -34.79 -2.13
N GLU A 419 6.56 -34.58 -1.76
CA GLU A 419 5.52 -35.61 -1.86
C GLU A 419 5.31 -36.03 -3.32
N ALA A 420 5.18 -35.08 -4.25
CA ALA A 420 4.95 -35.38 -5.66
C ALA A 420 6.04 -36.28 -6.25
N ARG A 421 7.31 -35.99 -5.94
CA ARG A 421 8.45 -36.83 -6.34
C ARG A 421 8.37 -38.24 -5.75
N SER A 422 7.97 -38.37 -4.49
CA SER A 422 7.82 -39.68 -3.82
C SER A 422 6.72 -40.55 -4.44
N LYS A 423 5.67 -39.92 -5.01
CA LYS A 423 4.58 -40.60 -5.75
C LYS A 423 4.90 -40.88 -7.23
N GLY A 424 6.16 -40.71 -7.64
CA GLY A 424 6.61 -41.01 -9.00
C GLY A 424 6.14 -40.02 -10.06
N ILE A 425 5.80 -38.78 -9.69
CA ILE A 425 5.57 -37.71 -10.66
C ILE A 425 6.94 -37.30 -11.23
N ILE A 426 7.04 -37.25 -12.56
CA ILE A 426 8.30 -37.00 -13.28
C ILE A 426 8.38 -35.51 -13.66
N PHE A 427 9.55 -34.92 -13.45
CA PHE A 427 9.79 -33.50 -13.69
C PHE A 427 10.83 -33.32 -14.79
N ILE A 428 10.41 -32.76 -15.92
CA ILE A 428 11.29 -32.52 -17.08
C ILE A 428 11.54 -31.03 -17.18
N ARG A 429 12.79 -30.62 -16.94
CA ARG A 429 13.18 -29.22 -17.07
C ARG A 429 13.58 -28.93 -18.51
N HIS A 430 13.01 -27.88 -19.08
CA HIS A 430 13.34 -27.36 -20.41
C HIS A 430 13.90 -25.94 -20.30
N PRO A 431 14.76 -25.50 -21.24
CA PRO A 431 15.28 -24.13 -21.27
C PRO A 431 14.22 -23.12 -21.76
N SER A 432 14.46 -21.83 -21.56
CA SER A 432 13.55 -20.76 -22.01
C SER A 432 13.52 -20.60 -23.52
N GLU A 433 14.62 -20.93 -24.18
CA GLU A 433 14.85 -20.76 -25.62
C GLU A 433 14.25 -21.92 -26.43
N GLU A 434 13.98 -23.05 -25.79
CA GLU A 434 13.41 -24.25 -26.41
C GLU A 434 12.19 -24.70 -25.61
N LEU A 435 11.03 -24.16 -26.00
CA LEU A 435 9.74 -24.51 -25.39
C LEU A 435 9.28 -25.90 -25.89
N PRO A 436 8.48 -26.63 -25.08
CA PRO A 436 7.84 -27.86 -25.54
C PRO A 436 7.03 -27.61 -26.81
N LYS A 437 6.91 -28.62 -27.67
CA LYS A 437 6.08 -28.55 -28.88
C LYS A 437 4.97 -29.56 -28.75
N VAL A 438 3.74 -29.15 -29.04
CA VAL A 438 2.54 -30.00 -28.92
C VAL A 438 1.94 -30.19 -30.30
N TYR A 439 1.65 -31.44 -30.65
CA TYR A 439 1.12 -31.85 -31.93
C TYR A 439 -0.11 -32.73 -31.75
N GLU A 440 -1.04 -32.65 -32.70
CA GLU A 440 -2.07 -33.67 -32.90
C GLU A 440 -1.59 -34.63 -33.99
N ARG A 441 -1.52 -35.91 -33.66
CA ARG A 441 -1.15 -36.97 -34.59
C ARG A 441 -2.29 -37.27 -35.56
N LYS A 442 -1.99 -38.02 -36.63
CA LYS A 442 -2.97 -38.41 -37.65
C LYS A 442 -4.17 -39.22 -37.13
N ASP A 443 -4.00 -39.90 -36.00
CA ASP A 443 -5.04 -40.67 -35.31
C ASP A 443 -5.84 -39.83 -34.30
N GLY A 444 -5.56 -38.52 -34.18
CA GLY A 444 -6.21 -37.62 -33.22
C GLY A 444 -5.62 -37.69 -31.80
N GLU A 445 -4.50 -38.39 -31.63
CA GLU A 445 -3.78 -38.50 -30.35
C GLU A 445 -2.80 -37.35 -30.14
N LEU A 446 -2.57 -36.97 -28.88
CA LEU A 446 -1.64 -35.90 -28.53
C LEU A 446 -0.20 -36.41 -28.50
N GLU A 447 0.72 -35.59 -28.96
CA GLU A 447 2.16 -35.83 -28.85
C GLU A 447 2.87 -34.55 -28.39
N ILE A 448 3.83 -34.69 -27.47
CA ILE A 448 4.66 -33.60 -26.99
C ILE A 448 6.12 -33.94 -27.20
N GLU A 449 6.85 -33.04 -27.84
CA GLU A 449 8.30 -33.07 -27.93
C GLU A 449 8.90 -32.05 -26.96
N VAL A 450 9.80 -32.48 -26.08
CA VAL A 450 10.49 -31.60 -25.13
C VAL A 450 11.96 -32.00 -25.00
N MET A 451 12.86 -31.02 -25.02
CA MET A 451 14.28 -31.24 -24.75
C MET A 451 14.51 -31.42 -23.25
N ASP A 452 14.97 -32.61 -22.83
CA ASP A 452 15.35 -32.82 -21.43
C ASP A 452 16.77 -32.30 -21.15
N HIS A 453 16.89 -31.42 -20.17
CA HIS A 453 18.18 -30.80 -19.83
C HIS A 453 19.24 -31.77 -19.27
N VAL A 454 18.85 -32.91 -18.69
CA VAL A 454 19.78 -33.89 -18.12
C VAL A 454 20.29 -34.81 -19.22
N LEU A 455 19.37 -35.38 -19.99
CA LEU A 455 19.67 -36.33 -21.06
C LEU A 455 20.16 -35.65 -22.33
N ARG A 456 19.94 -34.34 -22.48
CA ARG A 456 20.27 -33.52 -23.66
C ARG A 456 19.77 -34.13 -24.97
N ARG A 457 18.55 -34.65 -24.93
CA ARG A 457 17.88 -35.25 -26.08
C ARG A 457 16.39 -34.93 -26.06
N PRO A 458 15.73 -34.86 -27.23
CA PRO A 458 14.28 -34.75 -27.28
C PRO A 458 13.64 -36.01 -26.66
N ILE A 459 12.67 -35.78 -25.79
CA ILE A 459 11.76 -36.78 -25.25
C ILE A 459 10.40 -36.58 -25.92
N ILE A 460 9.82 -37.68 -26.39
CA ILE A 460 8.47 -37.72 -26.95
C ILE A 460 7.55 -38.30 -25.88
N LEU A 461 6.50 -37.57 -25.55
CA LEU A 461 5.43 -37.99 -24.63
C LEU A 461 4.11 -38.07 -25.40
N GLN A 462 3.28 -39.08 -25.10
CA GLN A 462 1.97 -39.28 -25.73
C GLN A 462 0.88 -39.23 -24.66
N PRO A 463 0.47 -38.04 -24.22
CA PRO A 463 -0.47 -37.89 -23.12
C PRO A 463 -1.93 -38.11 -23.54
N ASP A 464 -2.72 -38.63 -22.62
CA ASP A 464 -4.18 -38.64 -22.73
C ASP A 464 -4.77 -37.24 -22.54
N PHE A 465 -4.13 -36.38 -21.75
CA PHE A 465 -4.52 -34.98 -21.59
C PHE A 465 -3.33 -34.06 -21.29
N ILE A 466 -3.50 -32.79 -21.65
CA ILE A 466 -2.54 -31.72 -21.33
C ILE A 466 -3.19 -30.71 -20.42
N ASN A 467 -2.47 -30.33 -19.36
CA ASN A 467 -2.84 -29.23 -18.48
C ASN A 467 -1.90 -28.04 -18.65
N LEU A 468 -2.45 -26.90 -19.03
CA LEU A 468 -1.73 -25.67 -19.23
C LEU A 468 -1.80 -24.82 -17.95
N ALA A 469 -0.65 -24.64 -17.30
CA ALA A 469 -0.53 -23.77 -16.15
C ALA A 469 -0.42 -22.30 -16.61
N THR A 470 -1.57 -21.77 -17.05
CA THR A 470 -1.70 -20.45 -17.68
C THR A 470 -1.47 -19.29 -16.71
N ALA A 471 -1.01 -18.18 -17.28
CA ALA A 471 -0.75 -16.95 -16.56
C ALA A 471 -2.01 -16.36 -15.91
N ILE A 472 -1.81 -15.51 -14.92
CA ILE A 472 -2.85 -14.65 -14.37
C ILE A 472 -2.63 -13.23 -14.90
N VAL A 473 -3.64 -12.69 -15.56
CA VAL A 473 -3.60 -11.37 -16.20
C VAL A 473 -4.61 -10.41 -15.57
N PRO A 474 -4.29 -9.11 -15.46
CA PRO A 474 -5.21 -8.12 -14.93
C PRO A 474 -6.48 -8.04 -15.78
N SER A 475 -7.61 -7.66 -15.18
CA SER A 475 -8.89 -7.56 -15.88
C SER A 475 -9.59 -6.24 -15.56
N GLY A 476 -9.67 -5.35 -16.56
CA GLY A 476 -10.42 -4.08 -16.44
C GLY A 476 -9.80 -3.08 -15.47
N ALA A 477 -8.50 -3.22 -15.17
CA ALA A 477 -7.80 -2.34 -14.24
C ALA A 477 -7.50 -0.97 -14.86
N GLU A 478 -7.21 -0.87 -16.16
CA GLU A 478 -6.79 0.37 -16.83
C GLU A 478 -7.84 1.48 -16.80
N GLU A 479 -9.08 1.16 -17.19
CA GLU A 479 -10.17 2.13 -17.20
C GLU A 479 -10.49 2.61 -15.78
N LEU A 480 -10.56 1.68 -14.83
CA LEU A 480 -10.79 2.00 -13.43
C LEU A 480 -9.63 2.81 -12.83
N ALA A 481 -8.38 2.45 -13.12
CA ALA A 481 -7.20 3.17 -12.67
C ALA A 481 -7.21 4.63 -13.13
N ARG A 482 -7.64 4.88 -14.36
CA ARG A 482 -7.82 6.22 -14.91
C ARG A 482 -8.91 6.99 -14.17
N HIS A 483 -10.07 6.38 -13.95
CA HIS A 483 -11.19 7.01 -13.23
C HIS A 483 -10.86 7.30 -11.76
N LEU A 484 -10.04 6.46 -11.13
CA LEU A 484 -9.65 6.60 -9.73
C LEU A 484 -8.33 7.35 -9.51
N LYS A 485 -7.64 7.72 -10.60
CA LYS A 485 -6.30 8.34 -10.59
C LYS A 485 -5.29 7.55 -9.75
N VAL A 486 -5.28 6.23 -9.89
CA VAL A 486 -4.31 5.35 -9.23
C VAL A 486 -3.36 4.71 -10.25
N PRO A 487 -2.08 4.50 -9.92
CA PRO A 487 -1.11 3.96 -10.85
C PRO A 487 -1.28 2.45 -11.07
N LEU A 488 -0.90 2.00 -12.27
CA LEU A 488 -0.64 0.60 -12.58
C LEU A 488 0.86 0.39 -12.75
N ASN A 489 1.33 -0.83 -12.49
CA ASN A 489 2.68 -1.25 -12.83
C ASN A 489 2.80 -1.59 -14.33
N GLN A 490 4.01 -1.92 -14.78
CA GLN A 490 4.28 -2.26 -16.19
C GLN A 490 3.51 -3.50 -16.68
N ASP A 491 3.04 -4.35 -15.76
CA ASP A 491 2.30 -5.57 -16.04
C ASP A 491 0.78 -5.37 -16.02
N GLY A 492 0.30 -4.14 -15.77
CA GLY A 492 -1.12 -3.78 -15.74
C GLY A 492 -1.86 -4.07 -14.43
N PHE A 493 -1.15 -4.44 -13.36
CA PHE A 493 -1.71 -4.57 -12.01
C PHE A 493 -1.61 -3.25 -11.24
N PHE A 494 -2.45 -3.07 -10.22
CA PHE A 494 -2.38 -1.86 -9.38
C PHE A 494 -1.06 -1.76 -8.63
N LEU A 495 -0.44 -0.58 -8.68
CA LEU A 495 0.83 -0.29 -8.05
C LEU A 495 0.61 0.33 -6.66
N GLU A 496 1.12 -0.34 -5.64
CA GLU A 496 1.11 0.08 -4.24
C GLU A 496 2.00 1.31 -3.99
N ALA A 497 1.76 2.00 -2.87
CA ALA A 497 2.50 3.19 -2.47
C ALA A 497 3.98 2.90 -2.18
N HIS A 498 4.25 1.75 -1.57
CA HIS A 498 5.60 1.28 -1.30
C HIS A 498 5.60 -0.23 -1.09
N ALA A 499 6.40 -0.93 -1.88
CA ALA A 499 6.48 -2.40 -1.90
C ALA A 499 6.67 -3.10 -0.55
N LYS A 500 7.21 -2.43 0.47
CA LYS A 500 7.55 -3.03 1.77
C LYS A 500 6.74 -2.43 2.92
N LEU A 501 6.70 -1.11 3.00
CA LEU A 501 6.14 -0.39 4.15
C LEU A 501 4.64 -0.12 4.01
N ARG A 502 4.13 0.00 2.78
CA ARG A 502 2.73 0.30 2.49
C ARG A 502 2.22 -0.58 1.33
N PRO A 503 2.25 -1.92 1.48
CA PRO A 503 1.93 -2.84 0.40
C PRO A 503 0.43 -2.91 0.06
N LEU A 504 -0.45 -2.25 0.83
CA LEU A 504 -1.90 -2.27 0.63
C LEU A 504 -2.48 -0.88 0.34
N ASP A 505 -1.67 0.16 0.44
CA ASP A 505 -2.09 1.55 0.28
C ASP A 505 -1.70 2.03 -1.13
N PHE A 506 -2.43 2.97 -1.70
CA PHE A 506 -1.93 3.79 -2.79
C PHE A 506 -1.23 5.05 -2.26
N ALA A 507 -0.51 5.75 -3.15
CA ALA A 507 0.02 7.08 -2.84
C ALA A 507 -1.12 8.08 -2.55
N THR A 508 -2.28 7.87 -3.17
CA THR A 508 -3.53 8.54 -2.85
C THR A 508 -4.10 7.98 -1.54
N ASP A 509 -4.15 8.82 -0.51
CA ASP A 509 -4.71 8.42 0.79
C ASP A 509 -6.18 8.01 0.67
N GLY A 510 -6.60 7.06 1.51
CA GLY A 510 -7.98 6.56 1.55
C GLY A 510 -8.31 5.55 0.44
N VAL A 511 -7.37 5.23 -0.46
CA VAL A 511 -7.53 4.19 -1.47
C VAL A 511 -6.57 3.03 -1.15
N PHE A 512 -7.10 1.81 -1.18
CA PHE A 512 -6.38 0.59 -0.84
C PHE A 512 -6.56 -0.49 -1.91
N VAL A 513 -5.69 -1.50 -1.95
CA VAL A 513 -5.78 -2.62 -2.90
C VAL A 513 -5.61 -3.96 -2.19
N CYS A 514 -6.33 -4.98 -2.65
CA CYS A 514 -6.16 -6.35 -2.17
C CYS A 514 -6.44 -7.42 -3.24
N GLY A 515 -5.99 -8.64 -2.95
CA GLY A 515 -6.24 -9.81 -3.79
C GLY A 515 -5.48 -9.78 -5.12
N LEU A 516 -6.04 -10.44 -6.13
CA LEU A 516 -5.41 -10.57 -7.44
C LEU A 516 -5.30 -9.25 -8.22
N ALA A 517 -6.04 -8.20 -7.83
CA ALA A 517 -5.94 -6.88 -8.43
C ALA A 517 -4.55 -6.25 -8.25
N HIS A 518 -3.86 -6.61 -7.17
CA HIS A 518 -2.53 -6.13 -6.83
C HIS A 518 -1.42 -6.90 -7.57
N TYR A 519 -1.50 -8.24 -7.61
CA TYR A 519 -0.60 -9.13 -8.37
C TYR A 519 -1.06 -10.59 -8.23
N PRO A 520 -0.55 -11.54 -9.04
CA PRO A 520 -0.87 -12.96 -8.93
C PRO A 520 -0.47 -13.57 -7.58
N LYS A 521 -1.42 -14.15 -6.85
CA LYS A 521 -1.24 -14.72 -5.51
C LYS A 521 -2.28 -15.79 -5.21
N ASP A 522 -2.07 -16.55 -4.15
CA ASP A 522 -3.01 -17.58 -3.70
C ASP A 522 -4.16 -17.00 -2.83
N ILE A 523 -5.07 -17.88 -2.42
CA ILE A 523 -6.24 -17.52 -1.61
C ILE A 523 -5.84 -17.04 -0.21
N GLU A 524 -4.86 -17.68 0.43
CA GLU A 524 -4.44 -17.35 1.80
C GLU A 524 -3.87 -15.92 1.84
N GLU A 525 -3.00 -15.59 0.89
CA GLU A 525 -2.46 -14.24 0.72
C GLU A 525 -3.56 -13.24 0.31
N SER A 526 -4.52 -13.64 -0.52
CA SER A 526 -5.65 -12.78 -0.91
C SER A 526 -6.56 -12.43 0.26
N VAL A 527 -6.87 -13.39 1.13
CA VAL A 527 -7.65 -13.18 2.37
C VAL A 527 -6.88 -12.28 3.32
N ALA A 528 -5.58 -12.52 3.51
CA ALA A 528 -4.74 -11.69 4.36
C ALA A 528 -4.70 -10.23 3.86
N GLN A 529 -4.50 -10.02 2.55
CA GLN A 529 -4.56 -8.67 1.97
C GLN A 529 -5.93 -8.03 2.14
N ALA A 530 -7.02 -8.77 2.00
CA ALA A 530 -8.37 -8.24 2.17
C ALA A 530 -8.61 -7.75 3.60
N MET A 531 -8.26 -8.57 4.60
CA MET A 531 -8.34 -8.20 6.02
C MET A 531 -7.42 -7.02 6.35
N GLY A 532 -6.20 -7.02 5.81
CA GLY A 532 -5.26 -5.93 6.00
C GLY A 532 -5.74 -4.61 5.38
N ALA A 533 -6.24 -4.64 4.14
CA ALA A 533 -6.75 -3.45 3.45
C ALA A 533 -8.00 -2.90 4.17
N ALA A 534 -8.87 -3.78 4.65
CA ALA A 534 -9.98 -3.42 5.51
C ALA A 534 -9.54 -2.74 6.81
N ALA A 535 -8.52 -3.28 7.50
CA ALA A 535 -7.98 -2.67 8.71
C ALA A 535 -7.40 -1.26 8.46
N ARG A 536 -6.69 -1.10 7.34
CA ARG A 536 -6.18 0.22 6.90
C ARG A 536 -7.33 1.19 6.60
N ALA A 537 -8.36 0.74 5.90
CA ALA A 537 -9.56 1.52 5.60
C ALA A 537 -10.30 1.95 6.88
N VAL A 538 -10.54 1.02 7.80
CA VAL A 538 -11.16 1.29 9.11
C VAL A 538 -10.33 2.29 9.93
N SER A 539 -9.00 2.23 9.87
CA SER A 539 -8.13 3.20 10.57
C SER A 539 -8.33 4.65 10.11
N VAL A 540 -8.80 4.86 8.87
CA VAL A 540 -9.19 6.17 8.36
C VAL A 540 -10.60 6.52 8.86
N LEU A 541 -11.57 5.61 8.67
CA LEU A 541 -12.96 5.83 9.06
C LEU A 541 -13.15 6.08 10.57
N ALA A 542 -12.28 5.52 11.40
CA ALA A 542 -12.28 5.69 12.86
C ALA A 542 -11.96 7.11 13.35
N LYS A 543 -11.38 7.97 12.49
CA LYS A 543 -10.89 9.30 12.90
C LYS A 543 -11.97 10.39 13.00
N LYS A 544 -13.20 10.18 12.48
CA LYS A 544 -14.30 11.17 12.30
C LYS A 544 -13.97 12.41 11.45
N ILE A 545 -12.78 12.98 11.62
CA ILE A 545 -12.26 14.15 10.92
C ILE A 545 -10.92 13.75 10.30
N TRP A 546 -10.78 14.05 9.02
CA TRP A 546 -9.49 14.02 8.35
C TRP A 546 -8.83 15.39 8.46
N VAL A 547 -7.59 15.41 8.94
CA VAL A 547 -6.81 16.65 9.10
C VAL A 547 -5.78 16.71 7.97
N SER A 548 -5.96 17.67 7.06
CA SER A 548 -4.99 17.98 6.02
C SER A 548 -3.92 18.90 6.61
N SER A 549 -2.64 18.58 6.39
CA SER A 549 -1.53 19.40 6.88
C SER A 549 -1.60 20.83 6.34
N GLY A 550 -1.17 21.81 7.13
CA GLY A 550 -0.98 23.19 6.68
C GLY A 550 0.22 23.38 5.75
N LEU A 551 1.11 22.39 5.63
CA LEU A 551 2.27 22.40 4.72
C LEU A 551 1.85 22.12 3.27
N VAL A 552 0.93 22.90 2.74
CA VAL A 552 0.40 22.77 1.38
C VAL A 552 0.89 23.89 0.49
N SER A 553 0.78 23.68 -0.81
CA SER A 553 1.09 24.73 -1.78
C SER A 553 -0.08 25.71 -1.93
N HIS A 554 0.25 26.98 -2.09
CA HIS A 554 -0.69 28.04 -2.42
C HIS A 554 -0.23 28.72 -3.70
N ILE A 555 -1.18 29.08 -4.57
CA ILE A 555 -0.92 29.90 -5.75
C ILE A 555 -1.59 31.24 -5.53
N ASP A 556 -0.80 32.31 -5.55
CA ASP A 556 -1.31 33.67 -5.48
C ASP A 556 -2.03 34.03 -6.79
N PRO A 557 -3.36 34.26 -6.76
CA PRO A 557 -4.13 34.54 -7.96
C PRO A 557 -3.76 35.89 -8.59
N VAL A 558 -3.18 36.83 -7.84
CA VAL A 558 -2.83 38.17 -8.33
C VAL A 558 -1.59 38.12 -9.23
N THR A 559 -0.62 37.29 -8.90
CA THR A 559 0.64 37.17 -9.65
C THR A 559 0.64 36.00 -10.63
N CYS A 560 -0.34 35.09 -10.54
CA CYS A 560 -0.45 33.94 -11.43
C CYS A 560 -0.75 34.40 -12.86
N VAL A 561 0.01 33.88 -13.82
CA VAL A 561 -0.15 34.18 -15.26
C VAL A 561 -0.81 33.05 -16.05
N GLY A 562 -1.38 32.05 -15.36
CA GLY A 562 -2.11 30.96 -16.03
C GLY A 562 -1.28 30.04 -16.93
N CYS A 563 0.06 29.97 -16.77
CA CYS A 563 0.93 29.20 -17.67
C CYS A 563 0.80 27.66 -17.56
N GLN A 564 0.03 27.16 -16.59
CA GLN A 564 -0.28 25.74 -16.36
C GLN A 564 0.92 24.80 -16.10
N GLY A 565 2.16 25.30 -16.01
CA GLY A 565 3.34 24.46 -15.74
C GLY A 565 3.25 23.70 -14.40
N CYS A 566 2.57 24.28 -13.41
CA CYS A 566 2.32 23.63 -12.12
C CYS A 566 1.39 22.40 -12.24
N LEU A 567 0.41 22.44 -13.14
CA LEU A 567 -0.56 21.37 -13.38
C LEU A 567 0.15 20.05 -13.74
N ASN A 568 1.04 20.13 -14.74
CA ASN A 568 1.79 18.98 -15.26
C ASN A 568 2.83 18.42 -14.27
N THR A 569 3.20 19.22 -13.27
CA THR A 569 4.22 18.86 -12.29
C THR A 569 3.62 18.18 -11.05
N CYS A 570 2.32 18.35 -10.79
CA CYS A 570 1.70 17.82 -9.58
C CYS A 570 1.41 16.31 -9.72
N PRO A 571 2.09 15.42 -8.97
CA PRO A 571 1.87 13.98 -9.08
C PRO A 571 0.54 13.52 -8.46
N TYR A 572 -0.15 14.41 -7.74
CA TYR A 572 -1.38 14.11 -7.01
C TYR A 572 -2.63 14.69 -7.69
N GLY A 573 -2.47 15.42 -8.81
CA GLY A 573 -3.57 16.11 -9.47
C GLY A 573 -4.29 17.12 -8.58
N ALA A 574 -3.55 17.78 -7.69
CA ALA A 574 -4.06 18.73 -6.71
C ALA A 574 -4.17 20.16 -7.23
N ILE A 575 -3.94 20.39 -8.52
CA ILE A 575 -3.96 21.73 -9.13
C ILE A 575 -5.00 21.73 -10.23
N ASP A 576 -5.89 22.71 -10.18
CA ASP A 576 -6.90 22.97 -11.18
C ASP A 576 -6.56 24.26 -11.94
N TYR A 577 -6.97 24.33 -13.21
CA TYR A 577 -6.88 25.55 -14.01
C TYR A 577 -8.28 26.15 -14.17
N LEU A 578 -8.44 27.40 -13.73
CA LEU A 578 -9.70 28.13 -13.80
C LEU A 578 -9.71 28.97 -15.08
N GLU A 579 -10.35 28.48 -16.13
CA GLU A 579 -10.35 29.11 -17.46
C GLU A 579 -10.86 30.55 -17.43
N ASP A 580 -11.96 30.81 -16.72
CA ASP A 580 -12.59 32.14 -16.63
C ASP A 580 -11.69 33.20 -15.98
N GLN A 581 -10.84 32.78 -15.05
CA GLN A 581 -9.95 33.66 -14.29
C GLN A 581 -8.51 33.66 -14.83
N HIS A 582 -8.19 32.73 -15.73
CA HIS A 582 -6.84 32.53 -16.27
C HIS A 582 -5.78 32.27 -15.19
N ILE A 583 -6.14 31.56 -14.12
CA ILE A 583 -5.25 31.23 -13.00
C ILE A 583 -5.25 29.73 -12.68
N CYS A 584 -4.20 29.28 -12.00
CA CYS A 584 -4.17 27.95 -11.39
C CYS A 584 -4.52 28.05 -9.90
N GLN A 585 -5.27 27.06 -9.38
CA GLN A 585 -5.65 26.97 -7.98
C GLN A 585 -5.25 25.61 -7.40
N VAL A 586 -4.83 25.59 -6.14
CA VAL A 586 -4.49 24.34 -5.43
C VAL A 586 -5.72 23.84 -4.67
N ASN A 587 -6.10 22.59 -4.91
CA ASN A 587 -6.97 21.83 -4.04
C ASN A 587 -6.17 21.36 -2.81
N ILE A 588 -6.36 22.05 -1.69
CA ILE A 588 -5.61 21.85 -0.45
C ILE A 588 -5.78 20.42 0.09
N ALA A 589 -6.96 19.83 -0.06
CA ALA A 589 -7.24 18.48 0.42
C ALA A 589 -6.48 17.37 -0.34
N LEU A 590 -6.11 17.64 -1.60
CA LEU A 590 -5.30 16.72 -2.42
C LEU A 590 -3.79 17.01 -2.31
N CYS A 591 -3.39 18.21 -1.90
CA CYS A 591 -1.99 18.60 -1.84
C CYS A 591 -1.23 17.85 -0.73
N LYS A 592 -0.12 17.19 -1.10
CA LYS A 592 0.78 16.49 -0.14
C LYS A 592 2.02 17.30 0.26
N GLY A 593 2.08 18.59 -0.09
CA GLY A 593 3.18 19.45 0.33
C GLY A 593 4.55 19.14 -0.29
N CYS A 594 4.61 18.46 -1.44
CA CYS A 594 5.89 18.08 -2.05
C CYS A 594 6.71 19.27 -2.59
N GLY A 595 6.08 20.42 -2.85
CA GLY A 595 6.75 21.65 -3.31
C GLY A 595 7.11 21.68 -4.80
N SER A 596 6.85 20.61 -5.57
CA SER A 596 7.23 20.54 -7.00
C SER A 596 6.63 21.67 -7.83
N CYS A 597 5.37 22.04 -7.59
CA CYS A 597 4.74 23.18 -8.27
C CYS A 597 5.35 24.53 -7.89
N ALA A 598 5.78 24.70 -6.63
CA ALA A 598 6.46 25.92 -6.19
C ALA A 598 7.85 26.05 -6.81
N ALA A 599 8.56 24.92 -6.97
CA ALA A 599 9.85 24.88 -7.65
C ALA A 599 9.72 25.16 -9.16
N ALA A 600 8.68 24.64 -9.82
CA ALA A 600 8.45 24.81 -11.26
C ALA A 600 7.82 26.15 -11.66
N CYS A 601 7.27 26.92 -10.71
CA CYS A 601 6.55 28.16 -11.01
C CYS A 601 7.52 29.29 -11.40
N THR A 602 7.48 29.66 -12.69
CA THR A 602 8.33 30.70 -13.26
C THR A 602 7.93 32.11 -12.82
N SER A 603 6.64 32.38 -12.59
CA SER A 603 6.16 33.66 -12.06
C SER A 603 6.43 33.83 -10.55
N GLY A 604 6.79 32.74 -9.85
CA GLY A 604 6.96 32.74 -8.40
C GLY A 604 5.65 32.76 -7.60
N SER A 605 4.49 32.67 -8.27
CA SER A 605 3.16 32.71 -7.64
C SER A 605 2.85 31.49 -6.78
N ALA A 606 3.39 30.32 -7.13
CA ALA A 606 3.24 29.12 -6.34
C ALA A 606 4.28 29.08 -5.21
N ARG A 607 3.82 28.96 -3.97
CA ARG A 607 4.65 28.82 -2.76
C ARG A 607 4.24 27.58 -1.97
N LEU A 608 5.21 26.88 -1.39
CA LEU A 608 4.94 25.84 -0.40
C LEU A 608 4.97 26.47 0.99
N ALA A 609 3.87 26.37 1.74
CA ALA A 609 3.82 26.84 3.12
C ALA A 609 4.85 26.11 3.99
N GLY A 610 5.56 26.84 4.86
CA GLY A 610 6.67 26.33 5.68
C GLY A 610 8.00 26.09 4.93
N PHE A 611 8.01 26.20 3.59
CA PHE A 611 9.19 26.08 2.73
C PHE A 611 9.18 27.14 1.61
N ALA A 612 8.70 28.35 1.94
CA ALA A 612 8.68 29.46 1.01
C ALA A 612 10.10 29.84 0.56
N ARG A 613 10.24 30.40 -0.64
CA ARG A 613 11.55 30.73 -1.22
C ARG A 613 12.41 31.59 -0.29
N GLN A 614 11.82 32.56 0.41
CA GLN A 614 12.52 33.41 1.38
C GLN A 614 13.02 32.62 2.59
N GLN A 615 12.23 31.68 3.11
CA GLN A 615 12.60 30.79 4.23
C GLN A 615 13.81 29.92 3.86
N ILE A 616 13.79 29.30 2.67
CA ILE A 616 14.91 28.47 2.19
C ILE A 616 16.14 29.32 1.90
N ASN A 617 15.97 30.49 1.27
CA ASN A 617 17.09 31.40 1.01
C ASN A 617 17.73 31.90 2.31
N ALA A 618 16.95 32.23 3.34
CA ALA A 618 17.48 32.60 4.64
C ALA A 618 18.33 31.48 5.25
N GLN A 619 17.86 30.23 5.14
CA GLN A 619 18.61 29.05 5.59
C GLN A 619 19.92 28.88 4.82
N ILE A 620 19.92 29.08 3.50
CA ILE A 620 21.12 29.00 2.64
C ILE A 620 22.11 30.13 2.95
N VAL A 621 21.64 31.37 3.07
CA VAL A 621 22.52 32.52 3.38
C VAL A 621 23.15 32.35 4.76
N ALA A 622 22.36 31.88 5.74
CA ALA A 622 22.85 31.57 7.08
C ALA A 622 23.89 30.44 7.08
N SER A 623 23.92 29.52 6.13
CA SER A 623 24.99 28.52 6.08
C SER A 623 26.33 29.11 5.60
N MET A 624 26.29 30.16 4.78
CA MET A 624 27.47 30.73 4.13
C MET A 624 28.10 31.92 4.87
N ARG A 625 27.30 32.67 5.62
CA ARG A 625 27.75 33.88 6.33
C ARG A 625 27.55 33.68 7.82
N GLY A 626 28.63 33.80 8.61
CA GLY A 626 28.47 34.27 9.99
C GLY A 626 27.75 35.62 9.90
N ILE A 627 26.64 35.75 10.64
CA ILE A 627 25.67 36.86 10.48
C ILE A 627 26.35 38.22 10.50
#